data_AF-A0A7W8PHE9-F1
#
_entry.id   AF-A0A7W8PHE9-F1
#
_cell.length_a   1.000
_cell.length_b   1.000
_cell.length_c   1.000
_cell.angle_alpha   90.00
_cell.angle_beta   90.00
_cell.angle_gamma   90.00
#
_symmetry.space_group_name_H-M   'P 1'
#
loop_
_entity.id
_entity.type
_entity.pdbx_description
1 polymer ?
#
loop_
_entity_poly.entity_id
_entity_poly.type
_entity_poly.pdbx_seq_one_letter_code
_entity_poly.pdbx_strand_id
1 'polypeptide(L)' 'MTSFRDLLPNQQYALLECARFRPGTYVYKPKTMEKLCGLGLTYQAQGNSFCLTQDGEELVRAMKDGNRK' A
#
# COMPACT_ATOMS: atom_id res chain seq x y z
N MET A 1 -5.38 -12.34 7.61
CA MET A 1 -6.01 -11.24 6.85
C MET A 1 -5.77 -9.95 7.63
N THR A 2 -4.89 -9.09 7.13
CA THR A 2 -4.57 -7.79 7.75
C THR A 2 -5.73 -6.81 7.47
N SER A 3 -6.32 -6.21 8.50
CA SER A 3 -7.41 -5.25 8.34
C SER A 3 -6.90 -3.80 8.37
N PHE A 4 -7.69 -2.87 7.83
CA PHE A 4 -7.39 -1.43 7.81
C PHE A 4 -6.99 -0.85 9.17
N ARG A 5 -7.65 -1.31 10.25
CA ARG A 5 -7.41 -0.84 11.62
C ARG A 5 -6.06 -1.28 12.19
N ASP A 6 -5.41 -2.25 11.56
CA ASP A 6 -4.11 -2.77 11.97
C ASP A 6 -2.95 -1.95 11.38
N LEU A 7 -3.24 -1.04 10.43
CA LEU A 7 -2.24 -0.17 9.82
C LEU A 7 -2.14 1.17 10.54
N LEU A 8 -0.90 1.61 10.76
CA LEU A 8 -0.61 2.96 11.25
C LEU A 8 -1.01 4.02 10.20
N PRO A 9 -1.32 5.26 10.61
CA PRO A 9 -1.69 6.33 9.68
C PRO A 9 -0.67 6.54 8.55
N ASN A 10 0.63 6.45 8.85
CA ASN A 10 1.69 6.57 7.84
C ASN A 10 1.72 5.42 6.83
N GLN A 11 1.31 4.20 7.24
CA GLN A 11 1.20 3.04 6.36
C GLN A 11 -0.03 3.14 5.46
N GLN A 12 -1.16 3.56 6.03
CA GLN A 12 -2.38 3.85 5.28
C GLN A 12 -2.13 4.91 4.21
N TYR A 13 -1.47 6.01 4.57
CA TYR A 13 -1.11 7.06 3.62
C TYR A 13 -0.18 6.53 2.52
N ALA A 14 0.84 5.73 2.86
CA ALA A 14 1.75 5.16 1.87
C ALA A 14 1.04 4.21 0.87
N LEU A 15 0.09 3.40 1.34
CA LEU A 15 -0.75 2.53 0.49
C LEU A 15 -1.63 3.34 -0.47
N LEU A 16 -2.34 4.34 0.05
CA LEU A 16 -3.17 5.23 -0.75
C LEU A 16 -2.35 6.02 -1.77
N GLU A 17 -1.17 6.47 -1.37
CA GLU A 17 -0.25 7.19 -2.23
C GLU A 17 0.27 6.27 -3.34
N CYS A 18 0.79 5.08 -3.00
CA CYS A 18 1.26 4.07 -3.97
C CYS A 18 0.21 3.73 -5.03
N ALA A 19 -1.07 3.67 -4.65
CA ALA A 19 -2.19 3.40 -5.56
C ALA A 19 -2.42 4.48 -6.63
N ARG A 20 -1.81 5.66 -6.49
CA ARG A 20 -1.90 6.76 -7.47
C ARG A 20 -0.81 6.69 -8.53
N PHE A 21 0.21 5.86 -8.32
CA PHE A 21 1.35 5.70 -9.21
C PHE A 21 1.14 4.50 -10.13
N ARG A 22 1.87 4.46 -11.26
CA ARG A 22 1.89 3.28 -12.10
C ARG A 22 2.59 2.13 -11.35
N PRO A 23 2.16 0.87 -11.52
CA PRO A 23 2.87 -0.27 -10.95
C PRO A 23 4.36 -0.20 -11.29
N GLY A 24 5.21 -0.37 -10.27
CA GLY A 24 6.67 -0.38 -10.43
C GLY A 24 7.30 1.00 -10.57
N THR A 25 6.58 2.07 -10.22
CA THR A 25 7.12 3.45 -10.24
C THR A 25 7.16 4.12 -8.87
N TYR A 26 6.52 3.53 -7.85
CA TYR A 26 6.52 4.09 -6.51
C TYR A 26 7.83 3.76 -5.77
N VAL A 27 8.68 4.75 -5.53
CA VAL A 27 9.99 4.59 -4.86
C VAL A 27 10.06 5.29 -3.49
N TYR A 28 8.94 5.84 -3.03
CA TYR A 28 8.88 6.65 -1.81
C TYR A 28 8.66 5.79 -0.57
N LYS A 29 9.03 6.35 0.59
CA LYS A 29 8.81 5.74 1.92
C LYS A 29 9.26 4.27 2.00
N PRO A 30 10.50 3.93 1.57
CA PRO A 30 10.96 2.53 1.43
C PRO A 30 10.80 1.72 2.73
N LYS A 31 11.17 2.29 3.89
CA LYS A 31 11.00 1.63 5.20
C LYS A 31 9.54 1.31 5.55
N THR A 32 8.59 2.14 5.09
CA THR A 32 7.17 1.89 5.30
C THR A 32 6.67 0.81 4.33
N MET A 33 7.11 0.87 3.08
CA MET A 33 6.76 -0.12 2.06
C MET A 33 7.35 -1.50 2.35
N GLU A 34 8.55 -1.59 2.91
CA GLU A 34 9.13 -2.85 3.40
C GLU A 34 8.24 -3.49 4.47
N LYS A 35 7.71 -2.69 5.41
CA LYS A 35 6.77 -3.19 6.42
C LYS A 35 5.45 -3.65 5.79
N LEU A 36 4.94 -2.91 4.80
CA LEU A 36 3.75 -3.30 4.05
C LEU A 36 3.97 -4.57 3.21
N CYS A 37 5.21 -4.78 2.74
CA CYS A 37 5.62 -6.00 2.07
C CYS A 37 5.58 -7.20 3.02
N GLY A 38 6.08 -7.02 4.25
CA GLY A 38 5.95 -8.04 5.32
C GLY A 38 4.51 -8.36 5.70
N LEU A 39 3.56 -7.47 5.42
CA LEU A 39 2.12 -7.66 5.63
C LEU A 39 1.40 -8.25 4.40
N GLY A 40 2.11 -8.49 3.30
CA GLY A 40 1.54 -9.03 2.06
C GLY A 40 0.71 -8.02 1.25
N LEU A 41 0.77 -6.72 1.57
CA LEU A 41 -0.03 -5.67 0.92
C LEU A 41 0.71 -5.03 -0.26
N THR A 42 2.03 -5.16 -0.31
CA THR A 42 2.87 -4.62 -1.36
C THR A 42 3.96 -5.63 -1.72
N TYR A 43 4.57 -5.49 -2.89
CA TYR A 43 5.77 -6.22 -3.25
C TYR A 43 6.80 -5.29 -3.88
N GLN A 44 8.08 -5.61 -3.69
CA GLN A 44 9.17 -4.86 -4.30
C GLN A 44 9.33 -5.28 -5.77
N ALA A 45 9.26 -4.31 -6.67
CA ALA A 45 9.56 -4.46 -8.08
C ALA A 45 11.02 -4.06 -8.36
N GLN A 46 11.45 -4.14 -9.63
CA GLN A 46 12.83 -3.82 -10.01
C GLN A 46 13.18 -2.35 -9.67
N GLY A 47 14.44 -2.12 -9.31
CA GLY A 47 14.99 -0.77 -9.12
C GLY A 47 14.46 -0.04 -7.87
N ASN A 48 14.22 -0.74 -6.76
CA ASN A 48 13.68 -0.19 -5.51
C ASN A 48 12.27 0.42 -5.63
N SER A 49 11.53 0.03 -6.66
CA SER A 49 10.13 0.39 -6.81
C SER A 49 9.24 -0.58 -6.05
N PHE A 50 8.04 -0.15 -5.72
CA PHE A 50 7.02 -0.96 -5.04
C PHE A 50 5.72 -0.96 -5.84
N CYS A 51 5.00 -2.06 -5.72
CA CYS A 51 3.68 -2.29 -6.29
C CYS A 51 2.72 -2.75 -5.19
N LEU A 52 1.42 -2.54 -5.41
CA LEU A 52 0.38 -3.17 -4.59
C LEU A 52 0.23 -4.63 -4.98
N THR A 53 0.01 -5.50 -4.00
CA THR A 53 -0.54 -6.84 -4.26
C THR A 53 -2.05 -6.73 -4.48
N GLN A 54 -2.69 -7.85 -4.86
CA GLN A 54 -4.15 -7.91 -4.94
C GLN A 54 -4.81 -7.50 -3.61
N ASP A 55 -4.35 -8.04 -2.49
CA ASP A 55 -4.84 -7.67 -1.15
C ASP A 55 -4.64 -6.17 -0.85
N GLY A 56 -3.49 -5.60 -1.25
CA GLY A 56 -3.23 -4.17 -1.12
C GLY A 56 -4.18 -3.30 -1.95
N GLU A 57 -4.50 -3.72 -3.17
CA GLU A 57 -5.47 -3.03 -4.02
C GLU A 57 -6.89 -3.09 -3.43
N GLU A 58 -7.32 -4.26 -2.96
CA GLU A 58 -8.63 -4.43 -2.31
C GLU A 58 -8.73 -3.57 -1.06
N LEU A 59 -7.68 -3.55 -0.23
CA LEU A 59 -7.62 -2.70 0.95
C LEU A 59 -7.72 -1.22 0.59
N VAL A 60 -6.98 -0.77 -0.44
CA VAL A 60 -7.07 0.62 -0.93
C VAL A 60 -8.47 0.96 -1.45
N ARG A 61 -9.13 0.04 -2.17
CA ARG A 61 -10.53 0.24 -2.60
C ARG A 61 -11.44 0.41 -1.40
N ALA A 62 -11.36 -0.49 -0.43
CA ALA A 62 -12.12 -0.39 0.82
C ALA A 62 -11.86 0.93 1.58
N MET A 63 -10.62 1.43 1.58
CA MET A 63 -10.27 2.72 2.18
C MET A 63 -10.93 3.89 1.44
N LYS A 64 -10.96 3.88 0.11
CA LYS A 64 -11.58 4.94 -0.70
C LYS A 64 -13.10 4.97 -0.56
N ASP A 65 -13.73 3.79 -0.53
CA ASP A 65 -15.18 3.67 -0.37
C ASP A 65 -15.64 3.94 1.06
N GLY A 66 -14.87 3.51 2.06
CA GLY A 66 -15.15 3.76 3.48
C GLY A 66 -15.03 5.23 3.91
N ASN A 67 -14.32 6.05 3.14
CA ASN A 67 -14.17 7.49 3.36
C ASN A 67 -15.27 8.33 2.69
N ARG A 68 -16.28 7.68 2.10
CA ARG A 68 -17.38 8.31 1.35
C ARG A 68 -18.67 8.47 2.16
N LYS A 69 -18.60 8.44 3.50
CA LYS A 69 -19.74 8.65 4.41
C LYS A 69 -19.54 9.87 5.29
#